data_AF-A0A2T6D279-F1
#
_entry.id   AF-A0A2T6D279-F1
#
_cell.length_a   1.000
_cell.length_b   1.000
_cell.length_c   1.000
_cell.angle_alpha   90.00
_cell.angle_beta   90.00
_cell.angle_gamma   90.00
#
_symmetry.space_group_name_H-M   'P 1'
#
loop_
_entity.id
_entity.type
_entity.pdbx_description
1 polymer ?
#
loop_
_entity_poly.entity_id
_entity_poly.type
_entity_poly.pdbx_seq_one_letter_code
_entity_poly.pdbx_strand_id
1 'polypeptide(L)'
;MDLKFVTREALGRRVETPLVAYDRVGDMPAVLERGEAAWPAHTPEWFEERFWIWVHYGATKIARGELFEAHAMLAHLRAEVLGPMVARNEGKRQRGVRRVELDVPGAVPALAATIAQYDRADCWRALDAAVALYREARRVQPPGNLRPDTEGAMAGYLAAQRSRFS
;
A
#
# COMPACT_ATOMS: atom_id res chain seq x y z
N MET A 1 11.48 21.44 8.57
CA MET A 1 12.08 20.77 9.73
C MET A 1 10.92 20.06 10.44
N ASP A 2 11.06 18.77 10.75
CA ASP A 2 10.11 18.01 11.60
C ASP A 2 10.83 17.69 12.91
N LEU A 3 10.16 17.89 14.05
CA LEU A 3 10.72 17.64 15.37
C LEU A 3 9.77 16.73 16.14
N LYS A 4 10.31 15.68 16.75
CA LYS A 4 9.55 14.72 17.57
C LYS A 4 10.13 14.68 18.97
N PHE A 5 9.27 14.83 19.96
CA PHE A 5 9.63 14.64 21.36
C PHE A 5 9.19 13.24 21.76
N VAL A 6 10.14 12.43 22.23
CA VAL A 6 9.91 11.05 22.62
C VAL A 6 10.52 10.80 23.99
N THR A 7 9.99 9.82 24.72
CA THR A 7 10.61 9.36 25.96
C THR A 7 11.86 8.54 25.65
N ARG A 8 12.75 8.41 26.64
CA ARG A 8 13.93 7.54 26.54
C ARG A 8 13.56 6.11 26.19
N GLU A 9 12.49 5.59 26.77
CA GLU A 9 12.00 4.23 26.53
C GLU A 9 11.52 4.04 25.08
N ALA A 10 10.86 5.05 24.50
CA ALA A 10 10.38 4.99 23.12
C ALA A 10 11.53 4.87 22.09
N LEU A 11 12.76 5.27 22.42
CA LEU A 11 13.92 5.11 21.54
C LEU A 11 14.33 3.65 21.29
N GLY A 12 13.86 2.73 22.15
CA GLY A 12 14.00 1.30 21.90
C GLY A 12 13.17 0.80 20.71
N ARG A 13 12.12 1.53 20.30
CA ARG A 13 11.31 1.23 19.11
C ARG A 13 11.39 2.38 18.12
N ARG A 14 12.28 2.25 17.14
CA ARG A 14 12.57 3.32 16.18
C ARG A 14 12.55 2.80 14.74
N VAL A 15 12.35 3.72 13.80
CA VAL A 15 12.35 3.42 12.36
C VAL A 15 13.75 3.49 11.76
N GLU A 16 14.61 4.33 12.33
CA GLU A 16 16.01 4.52 11.96
C GLU A 16 16.84 4.82 13.20
N THR A 17 18.15 4.54 13.15
CA THR A 17 19.07 4.88 14.25
C THR A 17 19.48 6.34 14.13
N PRO A 18 19.15 7.20 15.11
CA PRO A 18 19.49 8.62 15.06
C PRO A 18 20.98 8.84 15.31
N LEU A 19 21.51 9.90 14.71
CA LEU A 19 22.81 10.45 15.10
C LEU A 19 22.64 11.27 16.39
N VAL A 20 23.46 10.99 17.40
CA VAL A 20 23.47 11.76 18.65
C VAL A 20 24.23 13.07 18.44
N ALA A 21 23.49 14.16 18.25
CA ALA A 21 24.08 15.50 18.08
C ALA A 21 24.43 16.16 19.43
N TYR A 22 23.70 15.83 20.50
CA TYR A 22 23.93 16.33 21.85
C TYR A 22 23.43 15.31 22.87
N ASP A 23 24.22 15.06 23.89
CA ASP A 23 23.87 14.19 25.02
C ASP A 23 24.41 14.79 26.32
N ARG A 24 23.50 15.25 27.17
CA ARG A 24 23.85 15.88 28.45
C ARG A 24 24.31 14.88 29.51
N VAL A 25 23.83 13.64 29.45
CA VAL A 25 24.07 12.61 30.48
C VAL A 25 25.17 11.64 30.05
N GLY A 26 25.39 11.48 28.74
CA GLY A 26 26.42 10.63 28.16
C GLY A 26 25.98 9.17 27.99
N ASP A 27 24.71 8.85 28.20
CA ASP A 27 24.18 7.49 28.18
C ASP A 27 23.35 7.16 26.91
N MET A 28 23.24 8.09 25.96
CA MET A 28 22.43 7.89 24.77
C MET A 28 22.87 6.74 23.86
N PRO A 29 24.16 6.49 23.61
CA PRO A 29 24.59 5.31 22.85
C PRO A 29 24.04 4.01 23.46
N ALA A 30 24.18 3.85 24.78
CA ALA A 30 23.67 2.67 25.49
C ALA A 30 22.14 2.59 25.49
N VAL A 31 21.42 3.71 25.44
CA VAL A 31 19.95 3.70 25.27
C VAL A 31 19.55 3.22 23.88
N LEU A 32 20.25 3.67 22.83
CA LEU A 32 19.96 3.27 21.45
C LEU A 32 20.29 1.80 21.19
N GLU A 33 21.28 1.24 21.88
CA GLU A 33 21.64 -0.18 21.82
C GLU A 33 20.59 -1.13 22.42
N ARG A 34 19.66 -0.64 23.27
CA ARG A 34 18.62 -1.50 23.89
C ARG A 34 17.54 -2.00 22.93
N GLY A 35 17.54 -1.50 21.70
CA GLY A 35 16.58 -1.91 20.68
C GLY A 35 17.13 -1.69 19.28
N GLU A 36 16.40 -2.18 18.29
CA GLU A 36 16.80 -2.09 16.89
C GLU A 36 15.88 -1.15 16.11
N ALA A 37 16.46 -0.53 15.09
CA ALA A 37 15.68 0.22 14.12
C ALA A 37 14.99 -0.76 13.15
N ALA A 38 13.66 -0.72 13.09
CA ALA A 38 12.88 -1.54 12.17
C ALA A 38 11.85 -0.68 11.43
N TRP A 39 11.79 -0.86 10.11
CA TRP A 39 10.73 -0.22 9.33
C TRP A 39 9.41 -0.97 9.56
N PRO A 40 8.30 -0.27 9.86
CA PRO A 40 7.00 -0.92 9.97
C PRO A 40 6.60 -1.48 8.60
N ALA A 41 6.47 -2.79 8.51
CA ALA A 41 6.13 -3.49 7.28
C ALA A 41 4.89 -4.37 7.52
N HIS A 42 4.00 -4.42 6.53
CA HIS A 42 2.83 -5.29 6.53
C HIS A 42 3.17 -6.66 5.98
N THR A 43 2.50 -7.68 6.53
CA THR A 43 2.58 -9.07 6.07
C THR A 43 1.77 -9.27 4.80
N PRO A 44 2.04 -10.32 4.00
CA PRO A 44 1.18 -10.66 2.87
C PRO A 44 -0.29 -10.87 3.27
N GLU A 45 -0.55 -11.45 4.44
CA GLU A 45 -1.90 -11.70 4.97
C GLU A 45 -2.65 -10.38 5.22
N TRP A 46 -1.96 -9.36 5.74
CA TRP A 46 -2.54 -8.05 6.01
C TRP A 46 -3.04 -7.38 4.72
N PHE A 47 -2.28 -7.53 3.62
CA PHE A 47 -2.67 -7.01 2.31
C PHE A 47 -3.88 -7.76 1.75
N GLU A 48 -3.88 -9.10 1.81
CA GLU A 48 -4.99 -9.92 1.30
C GLU A 48 -6.32 -9.63 1.99
N GLU A 49 -6.30 -9.43 3.32
CA GLU A 49 -7.50 -9.11 4.09
C GLU A 49 -8.13 -7.77 3.71
N ARG A 50 -7.34 -6.80 3.28
CA ARG A 50 -7.80 -5.42 3.01
C ARG A 50 -8.06 -5.16 1.55
N PHE A 51 -7.25 -5.74 0.67
CA PHE A 51 -7.27 -5.41 -0.75
C PHE A 51 -8.66 -5.58 -1.35
N TRP A 52 -9.30 -6.74 -1.15
CA TRP A 52 -10.61 -7.03 -1.72
C TRP A 52 -11.73 -6.16 -1.14
N ILE A 53 -11.65 -5.81 0.14
CA ILE A 53 -12.61 -4.89 0.79
C ILE A 53 -12.51 -3.51 0.15
N TRP A 54 -11.30 -3.01 -0.09
CA TRP A 54 -11.09 -1.70 -0.70
C TRP A 54 -11.43 -1.69 -2.20
N VAL A 55 -11.16 -2.77 -2.92
CA VAL A 55 -11.63 -2.96 -4.30
C VAL A 55 -13.16 -2.91 -4.37
N HIS A 56 -13.85 -3.58 -3.44
CA HIS A 56 -15.31 -3.54 -3.35
C HIS A 56 -15.84 -2.11 -3.13
N TYR A 57 -15.21 -1.35 -2.23
CA TYR A 57 -15.58 0.06 -2.03
C TYR A 57 -15.33 0.89 -3.29
N GLY A 58 -14.15 0.80 -3.88
CA GLY A 58 -13.81 1.51 -5.12
C GLY A 58 -14.82 1.22 -6.23
N ALA A 59 -15.15 -0.05 -6.46
CA ALA A 59 -16.17 -0.47 -7.42
C ALA A 59 -17.55 0.14 -7.13
N THR A 60 -17.98 0.18 -5.86
CA THR A 60 -19.25 0.82 -5.47
C THR A 60 -19.25 2.32 -5.80
N LYS A 61 -18.14 3.01 -5.53
CA LYS A 61 -17.98 4.45 -5.84
C LYS A 61 -18.06 4.71 -7.34
N ILE A 62 -17.36 3.91 -8.14
CA ILE A 62 -17.39 4.02 -9.60
C ILE A 62 -18.80 3.76 -10.15
N ALA A 63 -19.49 2.73 -9.65
CA ALA A 63 -20.84 2.38 -10.07
C ALA A 63 -21.86 3.50 -9.75
N ARG A 64 -21.68 4.24 -8.66
CA ARG A 64 -22.55 5.39 -8.33
C ARG A 64 -22.21 6.67 -9.07
N GLY A 65 -21.07 6.73 -9.76
CA GLY A 65 -20.59 7.95 -10.41
C GLY A 65 -19.94 8.93 -9.44
N GLU A 66 -19.59 8.49 -8.24
CA GLU A 66 -18.84 9.27 -7.25
C GLU A 66 -17.37 9.31 -7.66
N LEU A 67 -17.05 9.96 -8.79
CA LEU A 67 -15.74 9.80 -9.46
C LEU A 67 -14.56 10.35 -8.65
N PHE A 68 -14.75 11.40 -7.84
CA PHE A 68 -13.70 11.87 -6.92
C PHE A 68 -13.41 10.86 -5.81
N GLU A 69 -14.45 10.23 -5.26
CA GLU A 69 -14.31 9.13 -4.28
C GLU A 69 -13.63 7.91 -4.93
N ALA A 70 -13.96 7.61 -6.19
CA ALA A 70 -13.29 6.56 -6.94
C ALA A 70 -11.79 6.85 -7.11
N HIS A 71 -11.42 8.10 -7.46
CA HIS A 71 -10.02 8.51 -7.54
C HIS A 71 -9.31 8.40 -6.18
N ALA A 72 -9.96 8.82 -5.10
CA ALA A 72 -9.43 8.68 -3.75
C ALA A 72 -9.17 7.20 -3.40
N MET A 73 -10.11 6.31 -3.73
CA MET A 73 -9.95 4.87 -3.52
C MET A 73 -8.82 4.26 -4.37
N LEU A 74 -8.68 4.65 -5.64
CA LEU A 74 -7.57 4.20 -6.50
C LEU A 74 -6.22 4.70 -5.97
N ALA A 75 -6.15 5.95 -5.52
CA ALA A 75 -4.95 6.50 -4.89
C ALA A 75 -4.62 5.80 -3.57
N HIS A 76 -5.63 5.47 -2.76
CA HIS A 76 -5.49 4.73 -1.51
C HIS A 76 -4.95 3.31 -1.76
N LEU A 77 -5.51 2.58 -2.73
CA LEU A 77 -5.00 1.27 -3.15
C LEU A 77 -3.53 1.33 -3.59
N ARG A 78 -3.14 2.36 -4.36
CA ARG A 78 -1.74 2.59 -4.73
C ARG A 78 -0.85 2.81 -3.51
N ALA A 79 -1.26 3.69 -2.60
CA ALA A 79 -0.44 4.13 -1.47
C ALA A 79 -0.31 3.06 -0.38
N GLU A 80 -1.39 2.35 -0.06
CA GLU A 80 -1.45 1.44 1.09
C GLU A 80 -1.19 -0.02 0.71
N VAL A 81 -1.37 -0.41 -0.56
CA VAL A 81 -1.23 -1.82 -1.00
C VAL A 81 -0.19 -1.96 -2.09
N LEU A 82 -0.44 -1.38 -3.26
CA LEU A 82 0.33 -1.73 -4.47
C LEU A 82 1.77 -1.23 -4.38
N GLY A 83 1.99 0.02 -3.99
CA GLY A 83 3.32 0.59 -3.77
C GLY A 83 4.15 -0.19 -2.74
N PRO A 84 3.61 -0.42 -1.52
CA PRO A 84 4.26 -1.28 -0.52
C PRO A 84 4.60 -2.68 -1.03
N MET A 85 3.70 -3.34 -1.76
CA MET A 85 3.93 -4.68 -2.28
C MET A 85 5.05 -4.72 -3.33
N VAL A 86 5.04 -3.81 -4.32
CA VAL A 86 6.10 -3.79 -5.34
C VAL A 86 7.46 -3.43 -4.72
N ALA A 87 7.48 -2.53 -3.72
CA ALA A 87 8.69 -2.22 -2.97
C ALA A 87 9.22 -3.43 -2.20
N ARG A 88 8.35 -4.13 -1.46
CA ARG A 88 8.70 -5.33 -0.70
C ARG A 88 9.25 -6.43 -1.60
N ASN A 89 8.70 -6.61 -2.78
CA ASN A 89 9.13 -7.65 -3.72
C ASN A 89 10.57 -7.45 -4.20
N GLU A 90 11.07 -6.20 -4.20
CA GLU A 90 12.44 -5.83 -4.51
C GLU A 90 13.33 -5.65 -3.26
N GLY A 91 12.88 -6.14 -2.10
CA GLY A 91 13.60 -5.97 -0.82
C GLY A 91 13.69 -4.52 -0.34
N LYS A 92 12.87 -3.61 -0.87
CA LYS A 92 12.80 -2.21 -0.45
C LYS A 92 11.81 -2.02 0.70
N ARG A 93 11.95 -0.90 1.40
CA ARG A 93 11.04 -0.49 2.49
C ARG A 93 9.66 -0.16 1.93
N GLN A 94 8.62 -0.56 2.65
CA GLN A 94 7.21 -0.28 2.32
C GLN A 94 6.87 1.19 2.62
N ARG A 95 7.19 2.11 1.69
CA ARG A 95 7.01 3.57 1.87
C ARG A 95 5.84 4.13 1.05
N GLY A 96 4.81 3.32 0.86
CA GLY A 96 3.76 3.62 -0.12
C GLY A 96 4.35 3.74 -1.51
N VAL A 97 4.07 4.87 -2.18
CA VAL A 97 4.62 5.21 -3.51
C VAL A 97 5.79 6.20 -3.46
N ARG A 98 6.29 6.53 -2.27
CA ARG A 98 7.35 7.55 -2.13
C ARG A 98 8.64 7.07 -2.79
N ARG A 99 9.10 7.81 -3.81
CA ARG A 99 10.32 7.54 -4.61
C ARG A 99 10.29 6.21 -5.36
N VAL A 100 9.10 5.71 -5.70
CA VAL A 100 8.97 4.43 -6.41
C VAL A 100 9.66 4.45 -7.78
N GLU A 101 9.74 5.60 -8.44
CA GLU A 101 10.44 5.80 -9.71
C GLU A 101 11.94 5.56 -9.59
N LEU A 102 12.50 5.78 -8.40
CA LEU A 102 13.91 5.53 -8.09
C LEU A 102 14.12 4.13 -7.52
N ASP A 103 13.27 3.71 -6.59
CA ASP A 103 13.47 2.46 -5.85
C ASP A 103 13.07 1.22 -6.65
N VAL A 104 12.01 1.33 -7.47
CA VAL A 104 11.38 0.24 -8.24
C VAL A 104 10.92 0.74 -9.63
N PRO A 105 11.84 1.20 -10.50
CA PRO A 105 11.49 1.79 -11.79
C PRO A 105 10.67 0.83 -12.68
N GLY A 106 10.90 -0.48 -12.59
CA GLY A 106 10.17 -1.50 -13.36
C GLY A 106 8.67 -1.58 -13.02
N ALA A 107 8.26 -1.17 -11.82
CA ALA A 107 6.85 -1.18 -11.43
C ALA A 107 6.08 0.09 -11.84
N VAL A 108 6.79 1.15 -12.27
CA VAL A 108 6.18 2.44 -12.60
C VAL A 108 5.09 2.32 -13.67
N PRO A 109 5.28 1.60 -14.80
CA PRO A 109 4.23 1.47 -15.81
C PRO A 109 2.94 0.83 -15.25
N ALA A 110 3.07 -0.21 -14.42
CA ALA A 110 1.93 -0.89 -13.82
C ALA A 110 1.22 0.00 -12.77
N LEU A 111 1.96 0.75 -11.96
CA LEU A 111 1.39 1.72 -11.04
C LEU A 111 0.71 2.88 -11.77
N ALA A 112 1.32 3.41 -12.84
CA ALA A 112 0.75 4.47 -13.67
C ALA A 112 -0.55 4.03 -14.34
N ALA A 113 -0.66 2.75 -14.74
CA ALA A 113 -1.89 2.19 -15.29
C ALA A 113 -3.08 2.22 -14.30
N THR A 114 -2.85 2.38 -13.00
CA THR A 114 -3.93 2.53 -12.01
C THR A 114 -4.42 3.98 -11.88
N ILE A 115 -3.82 4.94 -12.59
CA ILE A 115 -4.29 6.33 -12.62
C ILE A 115 -5.42 6.42 -13.65
N ALA A 116 -6.56 6.93 -13.22
CA ALA A 116 -7.71 7.18 -14.08
C ALA A 116 -7.74 8.65 -14.50
N GLN A 117 -8.30 8.91 -15.67
CA GLN A 117 -8.90 10.20 -16.02
C GLN A 117 -10.23 10.37 -15.28
N TYR A 118 -10.76 11.60 -15.25
CA TYR A 118 -12.09 11.88 -14.71
C TYR A 118 -13.19 11.36 -15.66
N ASP A 119 -13.28 10.05 -15.76
CA ASP A 119 -14.22 9.31 -16.57
C ASP A 119 -14.55 7.98 -15.88
N ARG A 120 -15.80 7.55 -15.99
CA ARG A 120 -16.29 6.34 -15.31
C ARG A 120 -15.66 5.07 -15.89
N ALA A 121 -15.56 4.97 -17.21
CA ALA A 121 -14.98 3.79 -17.86
C ALA A 121 -13.47 3.72 -17.57
N ASP A 122 -12.78 4.86 -17.56
CA ASP A 122 -11.37 4.91 -17.23
C ASP A 122 -11.09 4.57 -15.75
N CYS A 123 -11.99 4.92 -14.83
CA CYS A 123 -11.93 4.45 -13.44
C CYS A 123 -12.06 2.92 -13.34
N TRP A 124 -12.96 2.30 -14.11
CA TRP A 124 -13.07 0.84 -14.15
C TRP A 124 -11.80 0.18 -14.72
N ARG A 125 -11.22 0.74 -15.79
CA ARG A 125 -9.95 0.28 -16.35
C ARG A 125 -8.82 0.38 -15.32
N ALA A 126 -8.74 1.50 -14.60
CA ALA A 126 -7.75 1.69 -13.55
C ALA A 126 -7.92 0.71 -12.37
N LEU A 127 -9.16 0.38 -11.99
CA LEU A 127 -9.44 -0.62 -10.97
C LEU A 127 -9.02 -2.03 -11.43
N ASP A 128 -9.23 -2.38 -12.71
CA ASP A 128 -8.73 -3.65 -13.25
C ASP A 128 -7.21 -3.71 -13.23
N ALA A 129 -6.53 -2.62 -13.60
CA ALA A 129 -5.08 -2.52 -13.53
C ALA A 129 -4.58 -2.72 -12.08
N ALA A 130 -5.29 -2.17 -11.09
CA ALA A 130 -4.97 -2.36 -9.68
C ALA A 130 -5.13 -3.83 -9.26
N VAL A 131 -6.22 -4.50 -9.66
CA VAL A 131 -6.45 -5.94 -9.39
C VAL A 131 -5.39 -6.81 -10.07
N ALA A 132 -5.03 -6.51 -11.33
CA ALA A 132 -4.00 -7.23 -12.05
C ALA A 132 -2.63 -7.09 -11.38
N LEU A 133 -2.24 -5.86 -11.01
CA LEU A 133 -0.97 -5.60 -10.31
C LEU A 133 -0.92 -6.29 -8.95
N TYR A 134 -2.01 -6.26 -8.18
CA TYR A 134 -2.09 -6.96 -6.90
C TYR A 134 -1.84 -8.47 -7.06
N ARG A 135 -2.55 -9.09 -8.01
CA ARG A 135 -2.42 -10.53 -8.31
C ARG A 135 -1.02 -10.92 -8.74
N GLU A 136 -0.35 -10.06 -9.52
CA GLU A 136 1.03 -10.28 -9.93
C GLU A 136 1.97 -10.13 -8.73
N ALA A 137 1.89 -9.00 -8.02
CA ALA A 137 2.79 -8.68 -6.92
C ALA A 137 2.70 -9.72 -5.79
N ARG A 138 1.51 -10.26 -5.47
CA ARG A 138 1.38 -11.26 -4.41
C ARG A 138 2.06 -12.60 -4.72
N ARG A 139 2.40 -12.90 -5.99
CA ARG A 139 3.06 -14.18 -6.36
C ARG A 139 4.47 -14.32 -5.81
N VAL A 140 5.18 -13.21 -5.66
CA VAL A 140 6.56 -13.20 -5.13
C VAL A 140 6.58 -13.67 -3.67
N GLN A 141 5.57 -13.30 -2.90
CA GLN A 141 5.40 -13.74 -1.53
C GLN A 141 3.90 -13.95 -1.22
N PRO A 142 3.39 -15.16 -1.54
CA PRO A 142 1.96 -15.47 -1.43
C PRO A 142 1.43 -15.37 0.00
N PRO A 143 0.23 -14.82 0.21
CA PRO A 143 -0.42 -14.88 1.52
C PRO A 143 -0.84 -16.29 1.88
N GLY A 144 -0.66 -16.67 3.15
CA GLY A 144 -1.16 -17.95 3.67
C GLY A 144 -2.69 -17.99 3.85
N ASN A 145 -3.36 -16.83 3.81
CA ASN A 145 -4.81 -16.68 4.01
C ASN A 145 -5.59 -16.44 2.71
N LEU A 146 -5.07 -16.88 1.56
CA LEU A 146 -5.79 -16.81 0.28
C LEU A 146 -7.12 -17.55 0.35
N ARG A 147 -8.18 -16.89 -0.13
CA ARG A 147 -9.55 -17.46 -0.22
C ARG A 147 -10.05 -17.41 -1.66
N PRO A 148 -9.87 -18.49 -2.45
CA PRO A 148 -10.28 -18.51 -3.87
C PRO A 148 -11.74 -18.13 -4.10
N ASP A 149 -12.64 -18.56 -3.19
CA ASP A 149 -14.06 -18.25 -3.27
C ASP A 149 -14.34 -16.74 -3.13
N THR A 150 -13.56 -16.04 -2.31
CA THR A 150 -13.71 -14.58 -2.13
C THR A 150 -13.33 -13.84 -3.40
N GLU A 151 -12.27 -14.28 -4.06
CA GLU A 151 -11.82 -13.70 -5.32
C GLU A 151 -12.79 -13.98 -6.47
N GLY A 152 -13.34 -15.19 -6.54
CA GLY A 152 -14.40 -15.54 -7.49
C GLY A 152 -15.68 -14.72 -7.29
N ALA A 153 -16.12 -14.58 -6.04
CA ALA A 153 -17.26 -13.74 -5.68
C ALA A 153 -17.00 -12.26 -6.03
N MET A 154 -15.79 -11.76 -5.78
CA MET A 154 -15.41 -10.40 -6.13
C MET A 154 -15.41 -10.18 -7.65
N ALA A 155 -14.90 -11.13 -8.44
CA ALA A 155 -14.95 -11.04 -9.89
C ALA A 155 -16.39 -10.97 -10.42
N GLY A 156 -17.29 -11.80 -9.89
CA GLY A 156 -18.72 -11.75 -10.21
C GLY A 156 -19.36 -10.41 -9.81
N TYR A 157 -19.03 -9.90 -8.62
CA TYR A 157 -19.50 -8.59 -8.15
C TYR A 157 -19.04 -7.45 -9.06
N LEU A 158 -17.76 -7.40 -9.45
CA LEU A 158 -17.22 -6.37 -10.34
C LEU A 158 -17.90 -6.39 -11.71
N ALA A 159 -18.15 -7.58 -12.27
CA ALA A 159 -18.88 -7.74 -13.52
C ALA A 159 -20.31 -7.18 -13.42
N ALA A 160 -21.02 -7.51 -12.34
CA ALA A 160 -22.39 -7.04 -12.11
C ALA A 160 -22.49 -5.52 -11.87
N GLN A 161 -21.49 -4.90 -11.25
CA GLN A 161 -21.47 -3.44 -11.06
C GLN A 161 -21.28 -2.69 -12.38
N ARG A 162 -20.50 -3.25 -13.32
CA ARG A 162 -20.28 -2.64 -14.64
C ARG A 162 -21.54 -2.66 -15.51
N SER A 163 -22.28 -3.76 -15.50
CA SER A 163 -23.49 -3.91 -16.30
C SER A 163 -24.68 -3.09 -15.80
N ARG A 164 -24.61 -2.58 -14.56
CA ARG A 164 -25.72 -1.87 -13.93
C ARG A 164 -25.89 -0.44 -14.41
N PHE A 165 -24.88 0.12 -15.07
CA PHE A 165 -24.83 1.54 -15.48
C PHE A 165 -24.14 1.74 -16.85
N SER A 166 -24.11 0.69 -17.68
CA SER A 166 -23.70 0.73 -19.10
C SER A 166 -24.83 1.17 -20.00
#